data_AF-A0A642EYL3-F1
#
_entry.id   AF-A0A642EYL3-F1
#
_cell.length_a   1.000
_cell.length_b   1.000
_cell.length_c   1.000
_cell.angle_alpha   90.00
_cell.angle_beta   90.00
_cell.angle_gamma   90.00
#
_symmetry.space_group_name_H-M   'P 1'
#
loop_
_entity.id
_entity.type
_entity.pdbx_description
1 polymer ?
#
loop_
_entity_poly.entity_id
_entity_poly.type
_entity_poly.pdbx_seq_one_letter_code
_entity_poly.pdbx_strand_id
1 'polypeptide(L)'
;EITSTQSVQLKEGKSYTLKIQFKKGAGINVLESDINLTGNGCTAQDKKDLAKLVWADGNLKSTGASNNYVWGTNSEYGYFYQWHKDYNGNNIDPCTRLNPTTYGSGWRLPTKNEWTKFARCCNVNSKVTIGGANGMWFLNSTKGVFMQLAGWRDSGAGTSATTWPGTFGPYQSETAGWVLDIDPGFIRVHDGASTSAGNSVRCVKGTKQ
;
A
#
# COMPACT_ATOMS: atom_id res chain seq x y z
N GLU A 1 19.24 10.83 -5.19
CA GLU A 1 20.48 10.38 -5.87
C GLU A 1 20.40 8.86 -6.06
N ILE A 2 20.72 8.33 -7.24
CA ILE A 2 20.76 6.87 -7.49
C ILE A 2 22.22 6.51 -7.71
N THR A 3 22.75 5.64 -6.86
CA THR A 3 24.16 5.23 -6.91
C THR A 3 24.23 3.77 -7.32
N SER A 4 25.01 3.46 -8.36
CA SER A 4 25.28 2.09 -8.84
C SER A 4 26.78 1.86 -8.93
N THR A 5 27.26 0.71 -8.44
CA THR A 5 28.67 0.33 -8.40
C THR A 5 28.95 -0.88 -9.31
N GLN A 6 28.33 -0.91 -10.50
CA GLN A 6 28.61 -1.98 -11.46
C GLN A 6 29.95 -1.72 -12.18
N SER A 7 30.85 -2.69 -12.10
CA SER A 7 32.09 -2.72 -12.88
C SER A 7 31.83 -3.36 -14.24
N VAL A 8 32.13 -2.63 -15.31
CA VAL A 8 32.07 -3.13 -16.70
C VAL A 8 33.49 -3.31 -17.23
N GLN A 9 33.81 -4.48 -17.74
CA GLN A 9 35.10 -4.74 -18.40
C GLN A 9 34.99 -4.51 -19.91
N LEU A 10 35.85 -3.65 -20.45
CA LEU A 10 35.91 -3.32 -21.88
C LEU A 10 37.22 -3.81 -22.49
N LYS A 11 37.23 -4.08 -23.79
CA LYS A 11 38.43 -4.48 -24.53
C LYS A 11 39.00 -3.32 -25.33
N GLU A 12 40.33 -3.29 -25.44
CA GLU A 12 41.06 -2.30 -26.21
C GLU A 12 40.67 -2.31 -27.70
N GLY A 13 40.65 -1.14 -28.34
CA GLY A 13 40.38 -0.98 -29.77
C GLY A 13 38.90 -1.20 -30.19
N LYS A 14 37.97 -1.29 -29.24
CA LYS A 14 36.54 -1.50 -29.50
C LYS A 14 35.72 -0.29 -29.09
N SER A 15 34.77 0.11 -29.95
CA SER A 15 33.76 1.11 -29.62
C SER A 15 32.56 0.45 -28.94
N TYR A 16 32.03 1.08 -27.90
CA TYR A 16 30.89 0.59 -27.13
C TYR A 16 29.84 1.69 -26.99
N THR A 17 28.56 1.31 -26.98
CA THR A 17 27.44 2.22 -26.65
C THR A 17 26.83 1.78 -25.33
N LEU A 18 26.90 2.64 -24.32
CA LEU A 18 26.27 2.40 -23.02
C LEU A 18 24.83 2.92 -23.06
N LYS A 19 23.85 2.03 -22.90
CA LYS A 19 22.44 2.41 -22.75
C LYS A 19 22.04 2.23 -21.29
N ILE A 20 21.88 3.34 -20.58
CA ILE A 20 21.40 3.36 -19.20
C ILE A 20 19.89 3.62 -19.25
N GLN A 21 19.10 2.69 -18.69
CA GLN A 21 17.66 2.89 -18.53
C GLN A 21 17.32 2.96 -17.05
N PHE A 22 16.79 4.11 -16.63
CA PHE A 22 16.16 4.24 -15.33
C PHE A 22 14.73 3.73 -15.43
N LYS A 23 14.41 2.65 -14.73
CA LYS A 23 13.03 2.21 -14.54
C LYS A 23 12.58 2.70 -13.18
N LYS A 24 11.48 3.46 -13.13
CA LYS A 24 10.80 3.74 -11.86
C LYS A 24 10.45 2.39 -11.25
N GLY A 25 10.98 2.10 -10.06
CA GLY A 25 10.60 0.90 -9.33
C GLY A 25 9.10 0.89 -9.09
N ALA A 26 8.50 -0.29 -9.08
CA ALA A 26 7.07 -0.41 -8.84
C ALA A 26 6.72 0.08 -7.42
N GLY A 27 5.64 0.87 -7.32
CA GLY A 27 5.14 1.48 -6.09
C GLY A 27 5.56 2.93 -5.84
N ILE A 28 5.14 3.43 -4.68
CA ILE A 28 5.33 4.80 -4.18
C ILE A 28 6.29 4.78 -3.01
N ASN A 29 7.45 5.42 -3.18
CA ASN A 29 8.32 5.78 -2.07
C ASN A 29 8.23 7.29 -1.85
N VAL A 30 7.81 7.69 -0.65
CA VAL A 30 7.71 9.10 -0.27
C VAL A 30 8.94 9.45 0.55
N LEU A 31 9.78 10.34 0.04
CA LEU A 31 11.01 10.75 0.73
C LEU A 31 10.68 11.48 2.04
N GLU A 32 11.56 11.38 3.04
CA GLU A 32 11.37 12.04 4.35
C GLU A 32 11.04 13.53 4.20
N SER A 33 11.73 14.24 3.30
CA SER A 33 11.52 15.65 3.00
C SER A 33 10.19 15.95 2.31
N ASP A 34 9.60 14.96 1.65
CA ASP A 34 8.32 15.07 0.96
C ASP A 34 7.13 14.73 1.88
N ILE A 35 7.37 14.11 3.06
CA ILE A 35 6.31 13.83 4.03
C ILE A 35 5.93 15.12 4.76
N ASN A 36 4.88 15.78 4.25
CA ASN A 36 4.49 17.14 4.65
C ASN A 36 3.02 17.24 5.09
N LEU A 37 2.24 16.17 5.01
CA LEU A 37 0.94 16.09 5.67
C LEU A 37 1.16 15.86 7.16
N THR A 38 1.37 16.96 7.87
CA THR A 38 1.56 17.00 9.31
C THR A 38 0.26 17.40 9.99
N GLY A 39 -0.30 16.47 10.75
CA GLY A 39 -1.50 16.56 11.57
C GLY A 39 -1.53 15.28 12.41
N ASN A 40 -2.43 15.12 13.38
CA ASN A 40 -2.63 13.84 14.07
C ASN A 40 -1.37 13.17 14.71
N GLY A 41 -0.35 13.96 15.08
CA GLY A 41 0.84 13.49 15.80
C GLY A 41 2.00 12.94 14.95
N CYS A 42 2.07 13.22 13.64
CA CYS A 42 3.21 12.81 12.80
C CYS A 42 4.55 13.33 13.36
N THR A 43 5.43 12.42 13.78
CA THR A 43 6.73 12.76 14.36
C THR A 43 7.85 12.74 13.32
N ALA A 44 9.01 13.35 13.63
CA ALA A 44 10.19 13.25 12.77
C ALA A 44 10.66 11.79 12.60
N GLN A 45 10.52 10.96 13.65
CA GLN A 45 10.85 9.53 13.56
C GLN A 45 9.89 8.79 12.63
N ASP A 46 8.59 9.14 12.64
CA ASP A 46 7.62 8.55 11.70
C ASP A 46 8.03 8.82 10.26
N LYS A 47 8.43 10.05 9.94
CA LYS A 47 8.88 10.41 8.58
C LYS A 47 10.09 9.59 8.17
N LYS A 48 11.09 9.46 9.04
CA LYS A 48 12.31 8.66 8.81
C LYS A 48 11.99 7.19 8.56
N ASP A 49 11.07 6.62 9.33
CA ASP A 49 10.71 5.21 9.22
C ASP A 49 9.85 4.94 7.98
N LEU A 50 8.84 5.79 7.72
CA LEU A 50 7.96 5.65 6.56
C LEU A 50 8.69 5.89 5.23
N ALA A 51 9.73 6.73 5.20
CA ALA A 51 10.55 6.95 4.02
C ALA A 51 11.39 5.73 3.60
N LYS A 52 11.59 4.75 4.49
CA LYS A 52 12.25 3.46 4.18
C LYS A 52 11.30 2.47 3.49
N LEU A 53 10.01 2.79 3.43
CA LEU A 53 8.98 1.92 2.89
C LEU A 53 8.58 2.32 1.47
N VAL A 54 8.18 1.32 0.68
CA VAL A 54 7.56 1.52 -0.63
C VAL A 54 6.17 0.91 -0.60
N TRP A 55 5.17 1.70 -0.95
CA TRP A 55 3.76 1.34 -0.93
C TRP A 55 3.29 0.94 -2.32
N ALA A 56 2.34 0.01 -2.42
CA ALA A 56 1.69 -0.30 -3.70
C ALA A 56 0.89 0.92 -4.19
N ASP A 57 0.81 1.11 -5.52
CA ASP A 57 0.12 2.27 -6.12
C ASP A 57 -1.39 2.24 -5.85
N GLY A 58 -1.99 1.04 -5.79
CA GLY A 58 -3.41 0.83 -5.48
C GLY A 58 -3.66 -0.31 -4.49
N ASN A 59 -4.94 -0.51 -4.16
CA ASN A 59 -5.38 -1.64 -3.34
C ASN A 59 -5.23 -2.96 -4.13
N LEU A 60 -4.94 -4.05 -3.44
CA LEU A 60 -4.73 -5.35 -4.04
C LEU A 60 -6.01 -5.83 -4.75
N LYS A 61 -5.83 -6.43 -5.93
CA LYS A 61 -6.89 -6.98 -6.78
C LYS A 61 -6.42 -8.31 -7.36
N SER A 62 -7.23 -9.34 -7.18
CA SER A 62 -7.05 -10.62 -7.87
C SER A 62 -7.82 -10.55 -9.20
N THR A 63 -7.33 -11.14 -10.28
CA THR A 63 -8.11 -11.26 -11.52
C THR A 63 -8.94 -12.54 -11.57
N GLY A 64 -9.36 -13.07 -10.41
CA GLY A 64 -10.14 -14.30 -10.28
C GLY A 64 -9.28 -15.56 -10.07
N ALA A 65 -9.80 -16.72 -10.48
CA ALA A 65 -9.23 -18.05 -10.22
C ALA A 65 -7.80 -18.28 -10.78
N SER A 66 -7.26 -17.34 -11.59
CA SER A 66 -6.02 -17.50 -12.33
C SER A 66 -4.74 -17.10 -11.58
N ASN A 67 -4.76 -17.02 -10.23
CA ASN A 67 -3.60 -16.68 -9.40
C ASN A 67 -2.86 -15.37 -9.77
N ASN A 68 -3.50 -14.49 -10.55
CA ASN A 68 -2.91 -13.22 -10.97
C ASN A 68 -3.34 -12.12 -10.00
N TYR A 69 -2.37 -11.61 -9.25
CA TYR A 69 -2.58 -10.50 -8.32
C TYR A 69 -1.86 -9.27 -8.84
N VAL A 70 -2.63 -8.18 -8.90
CA VAL A 70 -2.21 -6.85 -9.32
C VAL A 70 -2.61 -5.88 -8.21
N TRP A 71 -1.96 -4.72 -8.12
CA TRP A 71 -2.61 -3.61 -7.44
C TRP A 71 -3.50 -2.87 -8.43
N GLY A 72 -4.66 -2.42 -7.96
CA GLY A 72 -5.58 -1.58 -8.71
C GLY A 72 -5.04 -0.17 -8.94
N THR A 73 -5.93 0.71 -9.37
CA THR A 73 -5.63 2.13 -9.57
C THR A 73 -6.32 3.00 -8.52
N ASN A 74 -5.96 4.28 -8.45
CA ASN A 74 -6.62 5.23 -7.53
C ASN A 74 -8.08 5.54 -7.90
N SER A 75 -8.55 5.11 -9.07
CA SER A 75 -9.93 5.33 -9.53
C SER A 75 -10.89 4.17 -9.23
N GLU A 76 -10.40 3.09 -8.60
CA GLU A 76 -11.18 1.93 -8.16
C GLU A 76 -10.85 1.54 -6.71
N TYR A 77 -11.73 0.74 -6.09
CA TYR A 77 -11.59 0.34 -4.68
C TYR A 77 -10.68 -0.88 -4.44
N GLY A 78 -10.40 -1.68 -5.47
CA GLY A 78 -9.73 -2.98 -5.32
C GLY A 78 -10.67 -4.06 -4.78
N TYR A 79 -10.09 -5.16 -4.30
CA TYR A 79 -10.83 -6.30 -3.74
C TYR A 79 -10.65 -6.39 -2.22
N PHE A 80 -11.51 -7.20 -1.62
CA PHE A 80 -11.57 -7.43 -0.18
C PHE A 80 -11.02 -8.80 0.15
N TYR A 81 -10.24 -8.88 1.23
CA TYR A 81 -9.57 -10.11 1.67
C TYR A 81 -9.77 -10.30 3.15
N GLN A 82 -9.97 -11.56 3.55
CA GLN A 82 -9.91 -11.95 4.95
C GLN A 82 -8.48 -11.82 5.48
N TRP A 83 -8.33 -11.74 6.80
CA TRP A 83 -7.01 -11.57 7.39
C TRP A 83 -6.10 -12.74 7.01
N HIS A 84 -4.90 -12.41 6.52
CA HIS A 84 -3.86 -13.36 6.11
C HIS A 84 -4.39 -14.47 5.18
N LYS A 85 -5.31 -14.11 4.28
CA LYS A 85 -5.84 -15.00 3.25
C LYS A 85 -5.77 -14.39 1.87
N ASP A 86 -5.45 -15.25 0.90
CA ASP A 86 -5.62 -14.91 -0.51
C ASP A 86 -7.09 -14.98 -0.93
N TYR A 87 -7.40 -14.58 -2.16
CA TYR A 87 -8.79 -14.52 -2.66
C TYR A 87 -9.51 -15.88 -2.61
N ASN A 88 -8.76 -16.98 -2.70
CA ASN A 88 -9.28 -18.34 -2.67
C ASN A 88 -9.37 -18.90 -1.24
N GLY A 89 -9.02 -18.10 -0.22
CA GLY A 89 -9.12 -18.48 1.19
C GLY A 89 -7.90 -19.23 1.73
N ASN A 90 -6.82 -19.36 0.96
CA ASN A 90 -5.58 -19.99 1.45
C ASN A 90 -4.95 -19.12 2.54
N ASN A 91 -4.39 -19.72 3.59
CA ASN A 91 -3.76 -19.00 4.70
C ASN A 91 -2.36 -18.49 4.32
N ILE A 92 -2.31 -17.35 3.63
CA ILE A 92 -1.10 -16.71 3.13
C ILE A 92 -1.30 -15.19 3.09
N ASP A 93 -0.24 -14.44 3.36
CA ASP A 93 -0.22 -13.00 3.11
C ASP A 93 -0.53 -12.73 1.62
N PRO A 94 -1.68 -12.09 1.32
CA PRO A 94 -2.13 -11.91 -0.07
C PRO A 94 -1.19 -10.99 -0.87
N CYS A 95 -0.41 -10.12 -0.23
CA CYS A 95 0.57 -9.27 -0.90
C CYS A 95 1.72 -10.06 -1.52
N THR A 96 2.03 -11.24 -0.99
CA THR A 96 3.07 -12.14 -1.55
C THR A 96 2.68 -12.74 -2.90
N ARG A 97 1.39 -12.64 -3.27
CA ARG A 97 0.88 -13.12 -4.55
C ARG A 97 1.13 -12.14 -5.70
N LEU A 98 1.50 -10.88 -5.43
CA LEU A 98 1.82 -9.90 -6.47
C LEU A 98 2.90 -10.46 -7.41
N ASN A 99 2.67 -10.36 -8.72
CA ASN A 99 3.60 -10.90 -9.71
C ASN A 99 5.01 -10.28 -9.54
N PRO A 100 6.04 -11.07 -9.20
CA PRO A 100 7.37 -10.53 -8.92
C PRO A 100 8.08 -10.00 -10.17
N THR A 101 7.75 -10.49 -11.36
CA THR A 101 8.29 -9.98 -12.64
C THR A 101 7.77 -8.58 -12.94
N THR A 102 6.53 -8.28 -12.55
CA THR A 102 5.90 -6.97 -12.76
C THR A 102 6.22 -5.99 -11.64
N TYR A 103 6.12 -6.44 -10.38
CA TYR A 103 6.12 -5.56 -9.20
C TYR A 103 7.38 -5.68 -8.34
N GLY A 104 8.26 -6.63 -8.64
CA GLY A 104 9.34 -7.04 -7.74
C GLY A 104 8.86 -7.92 -6.60
N SER A 105 9.79 -8.46 -5.82
CA SER A 105 9.52 -9.32 -4.66
C SER A 105 9.50 -8.52 -3.34
N GLY A 106 9.11 -9.20 -2.24
CA GLY A 106 9.18 -8.65 -0.88
C GLY A 106 7.96 -7.83 -0.45
N TRP A 107 6.87 -7.86 -1.23
CA TRP A 107 5.60 -7.26 -0.85
C TRP A 107 4.92 -8.06 0.25
N ARG A 108 4.37 -7.35 1.23
CA ARG A 108 3.73 -7.90 2.42
C ARG A 108 2.63 -6.98 2.94
N LEU A 109 1.81 -7.51 3.84
CA LEU A 109 0.95 -6.70 4.69
C LEU A 109 1.80 -5.76 5.57
N PRO A 110 1.33 -4.52 5.80
CA PRO A 110 1.98 -3.60 6.74
C PRO A 110 1.82 -4.08 8.19
N THR A 111 2.80 -3.79 9.03
CA THR A 111 2.73 -4.11 10.46
C THR A 111 1.80 -3.13 11.18
N LYS A 112 1.35 -3.48 12.39
CA LYS A 112 0.66 -2.55 13.31
C LYS A 112 1.47 -1.26 13.52
N ASN A 113 2.78 -1.38 13.70
CA ASN A 113 3.65 -0.23 13.97
C ASN A 113 3.73 0.68 12.74
N GLU A 114 3.88 0.10 11.55
CA GLU A 114 3.85 0.84 10.29
C GLU A 114 2.51 1.56 10.10
N TRP A 115 1.38 0.89 10.38
CA TRP A 115 0.08 1.54 10.36
C TRP A 115 -0.07 2.66 11.36
N THR A 116 0.44 2.50 12.59
CA THR A 116 0.41 3.55 13.60
C THR A 116 1.15 4.79 13.13
N LYS A 117 2.37 4.62 12.59
CA LYS A 117 3.18 5.72 12.06
C LYS A 117 2.49 6.38 10.86
N PHE A 118 1.96 5.57 9.94
CA PHE A 118 1.27 6.02 8.74
C PHE A 118 -0.01 6.82 9.06
N ALA A 119 -0.82 6.34 10.01
CA ALA A 119 -2.03 6.99 10.50
C ALA A 119 -1.77 8.37 11.12
N ARG A 120 -0.60 8.56 11.73
CA ARG A 120 -0.18 9.86 12.26
C ARG A 120 0.20 10.84 11.16
N CYS A 121 0.66 10.39 9.99
CA CYS A 121 1.17 11.26 8.93
C CYS A 121 0.13 11.47 7.81
N CYS A 122 -1.02 12.04 8.17
CA CYS A 122 -2.14 12.30 7.27
C CYS A 122 -2.83 13.64 7.59
N ASN A 123 -3.68 14.08 6.67
CA ASN A 123 -4.66 15.12 6.94
C ASN A 123 -6.06 14.48 7.00
N VAL A 124 -6.62 14.37 8.21
CA VAL A 124 -7.91 13.68 8.45
C VAL A 124 -9.09 14.30 7.69
N ASN A 125 -9.01 15.58 7.30
CA ASN A 125 -10.09 16.29 6.61
C ASN A 125 -9.91 16.35 5.08
N SER A 126 -8.99 15.55 4.53
CA SER A 126 -8.60 15.59 3.11
C SER A 126 -9.31 14.54 2.25
N LYS A 127 -10.62 14.31 2.46
CA LYS A 127 -11.39 13.44 1.57
C LYS A 127 -11.35 14.01 0.15
N VAL A 128 -10.93 13.20 -0.80
CA VAL A 128 -10.88 13.53 -2.23
C VAL A 128 -11.50 12.37 -3.02
N THR A 129 -12.12 12.69 -4.14
CA THR A 129 -12.59 11.69 -5.11
C THR A 129 -11.65 11.70 -6.31
N ILE A 130 -11.09 10.55 -6.64
CA ILE A 130 -10.28 10.34 -7.85
C ILE A 130 -11.03 9.35 -8.74
N GLY A 131 -11.47 9.79 -9.92
CA GLY A 131 -12.35 8.98 -10.77
C GLY A 131 -13.63 8.60 -10.03
N GLY A 132 -13.86 7.30 -9.83
CA GLY A 132 -15.03 6.76 -9.13
C GLY A 132 -14.80 6.41 -7.65
N ALA A 133 -13.59 6.63 -7.12
CA ALA A 133 -13.22 6.20 -5.78
C ALA A 133 -13.00 7.39 -4.84
N ASN A 134 -13.73 7.38 -3.72
CA ASN A 134 -13.44 8.28 -2.60
C ASN A 134 -12.22 7.75 -1.83
N GLY A 135 -11.40 8.66 -1.32
CA GLY A 135 -10.20 8.32 -0.57
C GLY A 135 -9.59 9.52 0.13
N MET A 136 -8.44 9.29 0.73
CA MET A 136 -7.67 10.30 1.45
C MET A 136 -6.18 10.17 1.14
N TRP A 137 -5.49 11.31 1.10
CA TRP A 137 -4.05 11.32 0.92
C TRP A 137 -3.32 11.19 2.25
N PHE A 138 -2.33 10.30 2.25
CA PHE A 138 -1.39 10.12 3.34
C PHE A 138 0.00 10.54 2.88
N LEU A 139 0.81 10.99 3.84
CA LEU A 139 2.19 11.44 3.69
C LEU A 139 2.35 12.77 2.92
N ASN A 140 1.74 12.88 1.74
CA ASN A 140 1.79 14.06 0.87
C ASN A 140 0.53 14.08 -0.03
N SER A 141 -0.04 15.25 -0.32
CA SER A 141 -1.26 15.37 -1.15
C SER A 141 -1.05 15.18 -2.66
N THR A 142 0.19 15.21 -3.13
CA THR A 142 0.54 15.12 -4.56
C THR A 142 1.45 13.92 -4.85
N LYS A 143 2.37 13.61 -3.93
CA LYS A 143 3.36 12.53 -4.07
C LYS A 143 3.10 11.34 -3.15
N GLY A 144 2.06 11.43 -2.31
CA GLY A 144 1.83 10.50 -1.22
C GLY A 144 1.09 9.24 -1.64
N VAL A 145 0.45 8.62 -0.67
CA VAL A 145 -0.33 7.38 -0.87
C VAL A 145 -1.80 7.72 -0.75
N PHE A 146 -2.56 7.47 -1.81
CA PHE A 146 -4.01 7.61 -1.79
C PHE A 146 -4.65 6.32 -1.27
N MET A 147 -5.35 6.43 -0.15
CA MET A 147 -6.05 5.33 0.50
C MET A 147 -7.55 5.47 0.25
N GLN A 148 -8.10 4.53 -0.50
CA GLN A 148 -9.52 4.54 -0.84
C GLN A 148 -10.41 4.15 0.35
N LEU A 149 -11.56 4.78 0.44
CA LEU A 149 -12.62 4.46 1.39
C LEU A 149 -13.50 3.34 0.80
N ALA A 150 -12.94 2.15 0.63
CA ALA A 150 -13.56 1.06 -0.11
C ALA A 150 -14.76 0.39 0.58
N GLY A 151 -15.00 0.66 1.86
CA GLY A 151 -15.88 -0.10 2.73
C GLY A 151 -15.25 -1.43 3.15
N TRP A 152 -16.08 -2.35 3.64
CA TRP A 152 -15.67 -3.73 3.93
C TRP A 152 -16.77 -4.73 3.56
N ARG A 153 -16.41 -6.01 3.63
CA ARG A 153 -17.34 -7.13 3.60
C ARG A 153 -17.48 -7.72 4.99
N ASP A 154 -18.71 -7.91 5.45
CA ASP A 154 -18.96 -8.47 6.79
C ASP A 154 -18.39 -9.90 6.93
N SER A 155 -18.23 -10.60 5.82
CA SER A 155 -17.54 -11.89 5.76
C SER A 155 -16.95 -12.17 4.37
N GLY A 156 -15.81 -12.86 4.36
CA GLY A 156 -15.22 -13.45 3.16
C GLY A 156 -14.50 -12.46 2.26
N ALA A 157 -13.80 -13.00 1.25
CA ALA A 157 -13.25 -12.21 0.17
C ALA A 157 -14.34 -11.77 -0.81
N GLY A 158 -14.04 -10.79 -1.67
CA GLY A 158 -14.95 -10.39 -2.74
C GLY A 158 -14.52 -9.14 -3.49
N THR A 159 -15.34 -8.74 -4.46
CA THR A 159 -15.04 -7.63 -5.39
C THR A 159 -15.82 -6.35 -5.08
N SER A 160 -16.74 -6.39 -4.12
CA SER A 160 -17.57 -5.27 -3.69
C SER A 160 -17.74 -5.30 -2.17
N ALA A 161 -17.83 -4.13 -1.54
CA ALA A 161 -18.15 -4.02 -0.12
C ALA A 161 -19.63 -4.34 0.11
N THR A 162 -19.94 -4.87 1.29
CA THR A 162 -21.32 -4.98 1.80
C THR A 162 -21.69 -3.77 2.66
N THR A 163 -20.69 -3.10 3.24
CA THR A 163 -20.91 -2.02 4.20
C THR A 163 -20.05 -0.80 3.88
N TRP A 164 -20.70 0.37 3.87
CA TRP A 164 -20.14 1.74 3.75
C TRP A 164 -19.13 1.99 2.60
N PRO A 165 -19.38 1.55 1.36
CA PRO A 165 -18.52 1.90 0.22
C PRO A 165 -18.48 3.41 -0.02
N GLY A 166 -17.28 3.95 -0.22
CA GLY A 166 -17.04 5.38 -0.47
C GLY A 166 -17.04 6.25 0.79
N THR A 167 -17.22 5.66 1.97
CA THR A 167 -17.32 6.38 3.25
C THR A 167 -16.26 5.95 4.23
N PHE A 168 -15.98 4.65 4.34
CA PHE A 168 -15.03 4.10 5.31
C PHE A 168 -13.96 3.24 4.62
N GLY A 169 -12.75 3.16 5.17
CA GLY A 169 -11.67 2.36 4.60
C GLY A 169 -10.90 1.58 5.65
N PRO A 170 -11.27 0.31 5.93
CA PRO A 170 -10.52 -0.57 6.79
C PRO A 170 -9.45 -1.32 5.97
N TYR A 171 -8.23 -1.36 6.50
CA TYR A 171 -7.06 -1.94 5.86
C TYR A 171 -6.43 -3.01 6.74
N GLN A 172 -6.16 -4.18 6.15
CA GLN A 172 -5.54 -5.31 6.86
C GLN A 172 -4.14 -4.97 7.38
N SER A 173 -3.84 -5.44 8.59
CA SER A 173 -2.49 -5.51 9.15
C SER A 173 -1.94 -6.93 9.04
N GLU A 174 -0.62 -7.06 9.02
CA GLU A 174 0.06 -8.34 9.26
C GLU A 174 -0.32 -8.90 10.64
N THR A 175 -0.52 -8.03 11.64
CA THR A 175 -0.89 -8.44 12.99
C THR A 175 -2.37 -8.83 13.06
N ALA A 176 -2.67 -10.06 13.47
CA ALA A 176 -4.05 -10.57 13.59
C ALA A 176 -4.95 -9.66 14.41
N GLY A 177 -6.15 -9.36 13.88
CA GLY A 177 -7.15 -8.51 14.53
C GLY A 177 -6.88 -7.01 14.44
N TRP A 178 -5.69 -6.59 13.98
CA TRP A 178 -5.35 -5.18 13.82
C TRP A 178 -5.70 -4.66 12.43
N VAL A 179 -6.28 -3.47 12.37
CA VAL A 179 -6.56 -2.75 11.13
C VAL A 179 -6.19 -1.27 11.23
N LEU A 180 -5.93 -0.66 10.08
CA LEU A 180 -6.03 0.78 9.92
C LEU A 180 -7.45 1.12 9.45
N ASP A 181 -8.17 1.88 10.25
CA ASP A 181 -9.47 2.43 9.90
C ASP A 181 -9.34 3.88 9.49
N ILE A 182 -9.91 4.17 8.32
CA ILE A 182 -9.90 5.51 7.72
C ILE A 182 -11.35 5.97 7.59
N ASP A 183 -11.68 7.03 8.32
CA ASP A 183 -12.91 7.79 8.22
C ASP A 183 -12.52 9.28 8.07
N PRO A 184 -13.11 10.04 7.14
CA PRO A 184 -12.93 11.49 7.12
C PRO A 184 -13.19 12.12 8.50
N GLY A 185 -12.18 12.79 9.04
CA GLY A 185 -12.21 13.38 10.39
C GLY A 185 -11.71 12.46 11.51
N PHE A 186 -11.54 11.15 11.26
CA PHE A 186 -11.09 10.19 12.26
C PHE A 186 -10.29 9.03 11.67
N ILE A 187 -9.02 8.89 12.07
CA ILE A 187 -8.16 7.76 11.68
C ILE A 187 -7.69 7.04 12.94
N ARG A 188 -7.80 5.70 12.94
CA ARG A 188 -7.42 4.86 14.07
C ARG A 188 -6.74 3.58 13.63
N VAL A 189 -5.80 3.12 14.45
CA VAL A 189 -5.25 1.75 14.39
C VAL A 189 -5.70 1.01 15.64
N HIS A 190 -6.41 -0.12 15.48
CA HIS A 190 -7.01 -0.83 16.61
C HIS A 190 -7.20 -2.32 16.37
N ASP A 191 -7.52 -3.04 17.45
CA ASP A 191 -7.56 -4.50 17.59
C ASP A 191 -8.98 -5.11 17.61
N GLY A 192 -9.96 -4.44 17.03
CA GLY A 192 -11.36 -4.89 17.02
C GLY A 192 -11.81 -5.61 15.74
N ALA A 193 -10.94 -5.80 14.75
CA ALA A 193 -11.36 -6.30 13.45
C ALA A 193 -11.54 -7.82 13.45
N SER A 194 -12.68 -8.29 12.95
CA SER A 194 -12.88 -9.71 12.68
C SER A 194 -11.90 -10.19 11.62
N THR A 195 -11.20 -11.30 11.88
CA THR A 195 -10.33 -11.94 10.89
C THR A 195 -11.11 -12.59 9.74
N SER A 196 -12.43 -12.80 9.92
CA SER A 196 -13.32 -13.31 8.88
C SER A 196 -13.88 -12.23 7.96
N ALA A 197 -13.79 -10.95 8.33
CA ALA A 197 -14.25 -9.83 7.52
C ALA A 197 -13.31 -9.58 6.33
N GLY A 198 -13.87 -9.18 5.20
CA GLY A 198 -13.13 -8.80 4.01
C GLY A 198 -12.77 -7.32 4.03
N ASN A 199 -11.51 -6.98 4.27
CA ASN A 199 -11.03 -5.61 4.28
C ASN A 199 -10.12 -5.33 3.08
N SER A 200 -9.84 -4.04 2.84
CA SER A 200 -8.89 -3.64 1.81
C SER A 200 -7.47 -4.08 2.17
N VAL A 201 -6.66 -4.33 1.16
CA VAL A 201 -5.23 -4.65 1.32
C VAL A 201 -4.40 -3.64 0.56
N ARG A 202 -3.53 -2.93 1.27
CA ARG A 202 -2.52 -2.04 0.69
C ARG A 202 -1.14 -2.61 1.02
N CYS A 203 -0.46 -3.13 -0.01
CA CYS A 203 0.82 -3.80 0.19
C CYS A 203 1.96 -2.81 0.41
N VAL A 204 2.95 -3.23 1.18
CA VAL A 204 4.19 -2.49 1.43
C VAL A 204 5.40 -3.39 1.25
N LYS A 205 6.56 -2.81 0.93
CA LYS A 205 7.86 -3.46 0.97
C LYS A 205 8.91 -2.55 1.60
N GLY A 206 10.02 -3.14 2.05
CA GLY A 206 11.09 -2.46 2.76
C GLY A 206 11.33 -3.04 4.15
N THR A 207 12.38 -2.55 4.81
CA THR A 207 12.73 -2.96 6.18
C THR A 207 11.55 -2.71 7.10
N LYS A 208 11.13 -3.71 7.88
CA LYS A 208 10.05 -3.55 8.86
C LYS A 208 10.40 -2.46 9.88
N GLN A 209 9.44 -1.61 10.20
CA GLN A 209 9.59 -0.47 11.14
C GLN A 209 8.81 -0.66 12.44
#